data_AF-A0A847NVB3-F1
#
_entry.id   AF-A0A847NVB3-F1
#
_cell.length_a   1.000
_cell.length_b   1.000
_cell.length_c   1.000
_cell.angle_alpha   90.00
_cell.angle_beta   90.00
_cell.angle_gamma   90.00
#
_symmetry.space_group_name_H-M   'P 1'
#
loop_
_entity.id
_entity.type
_entity.pdbx_description
1 polymer ?
#
loop_
_entity_poly.entity_id
_entity_poly.type
_entity_poly.pdbx_seq_one_letter_code
_entity_poly.pdbx_strand_id
1 'polypeptide(L)'
;MSKYGLDLINKIKPCTFQYKQMNENGVIDDNNLIHFGCIAQELNELLPENEFALVKKMEDGYYAVNYIELIAPLIKAVQELSKKVEKLENDIKT
;
A
#
# COMPACT_ATOMS: atom_id res chain seq x y z
N MET A 1 10.61 17.03 0.81
CA MET A 1 10.46 15.65 0.29
C MET A 1 9.17 15.58 -0.50
N SER A 2 9.07 14.68 -1.48
CA SER A 2 7.82 14.53 -2.23
C SER A 2 6.73 13.99 -1.30
N LYS A 3 5.56 14.64 -1.29
CA LYS A 3 4.38 14.15 -0.55
C LYS A 3 4.03 12.69 -0.91
N TYR A 4 4.35 12.27 -2.13
CA TYR A 4 3.95 10.97 -2.70
C TYR A 4 5.13 10.02 -2.91
N GLY A 5 6.23 10.19 -2.16
CA GLY A 5 7.40 9.32 -2.19
C GLY A 5 7.58 8.55 -0.88
N LEU A 6 8.79 8.61 -0.33
CA LEU A 6 9.16 7.91 0.91
C LEU A 6 8.24 8.31 2.08
N ASP A 7 7.86 9.58 2.17
CA ASP A 7 6.97 10.08 3.23
C ASP A 7 5.57 9.45 3.17
N LEU A 8 5.06 9.14 1.97
CA LEU A 8 3.79 8.44 1.80
C LEU A 8 3.93 6.97 2.18
N ILE A 9 4.94 6.29 1.64
CA ILE A 9 5.19 4.87 1.89
C ILE A 9 5.35 4.58 3.38
N ASN A 10 6.03 5.47 4.13
CA ASN A 10 6.20 5.32 5.58
C ASN A 10 4.91 5.46 6.40
N LYS A 11 3.85 6.05 5.85
CA LYS A 11 2.54 6.20 6.51
C LYS A 11 1.60 5.04 6.23
N ILE A 12 1.84 4.29 5.15
CA ILE A 12 1.09 3.08 4.83
C ILE A 12 1.42 2.01 5.88
N LYS A 13 0.42 1.26 6.31
CA LYS A 13 0.55 0.18 7.29
C LYS A 13 0.34 -1.17 6.59
N PRO A 14 1.43 -1.86 6.20
CA PRO A 14 1.31 -3.22 5.67
C PRO A 14 0.83 -4.17 6.77
N CYS A 15 0.01 -5.14 6.38
CA CYS A 15 -0.44 -6.21 7.27
C CYS A 15 -0.43 -7.56 6.53
N THR A 16 -0.58 -8.62 7.29
CA THR A 16 -0.96 -9.92 6.76
C THR A 16 -2.42 -10.21 7.10
N PHE A 17 -3.11 -10.94 6.23
CA PHE A 17 -4.48 -11.35 6.49
C PHE A 17 -4.76 -12.70 5.83
N GLN A 18 -5.81 -13.37 6.30
CA GLN A 18 -6.41 -14.53 5.65
C GLN A 18 -7.85 -14.16 5.31
N TYR A 19 -8.38 -14.67 4.21
CA TYR A 19 -9.78 -14.50 3.93
C TYR A 19 -10.63 -15.29 4.94
N LYS A 20 -11.87 -14.84 5.14
CA LYS A 20 -12.84 -15.63 5.90
C LYS A 20 -13.37 -16.73 4.97
N GLN A 21 -13.10 -17.98 5.30
CA GLN A 21 -13.65 -19.11 4.55
C GLN A 21 -15.15 -19.24 4.90
N MET A 22 -16.06 -18.73 4.06
CA MET A 22 -17.51 -19.01 4.17
C MET A 22 -17.89 -20.23 3.31
N ASN A 23 -19.15 -20.69 3.26
CA ASN A 23 -19.60 -21.71 2.29
C ASN A 23 -21.00 -21.46 1.69
N GLU A 24 -21.23 -22.22 0.61
CA GLU A 24 -22.30 -22.28 -0.40
C GLU A 24 -22.74 -21.02 -1.17
N ASN A 25 -22.47 -19.77 -0.74
CA ASN A 25 -22.84 -18.57 -1.53
C ASN A 25 -21.84 -17.37 -1.45
N GLY A 26 -20.57 -17.57 -1.09
CA GLY A 26 -19.64 -16.43 -0.95
C GLY A 26 -18.29 -16.72 -0.31
N VAL A 27 -17.64 -17.81 -0.72
CA VAL A 27 -16.34 -18.27 -0.16
C VAL A 27 -15.18 -17.79 -1.01
N ILE A 28 -14.08 -17.49 -0.34
CA ILE A 28 -12.75 -17.51 -0.96
C ILE A 28 -12.09 -18.83 -0.54
N ASP A 29 -12.07 -19.83 -1.43
CA ASP A 29 -11.40 -21.11 -1.19
C ASP A 29 -9.96 -21.05 -1.70
N ASP A 30 -9.15 -20.29 -0.96
CA ASP A 30 -7.73 -20.11 -1.24
C ASP A 30 -6.85 -21.05 -0.41
N ASN A 31 -7.42 -22.03 0.31
CA ASN A 31 -6.73 -22.86 1.31
C ASN A 31 -6.17 -22.11 2.53
N ASN A 32 -6.85 -21.06 3.02
CA ASN A 32 -6.39 -20.25 4.18
C ASN A 32 -4.99 -19.67 3.96
N LEU A 33 -4.66 -19.26 2.74
CA LEU A 33 -3.37 -18.66 2.46
C LEU A 33 -3.21 -17.35 3.24
N ILE A 34 -1.99 -17.11 3.72
CA ILE A 34 -1.62 -15.83 4.32
C ILE A 34 -1.28 -14.88 3.18
N HIS A 35 -2.04 -13.80 3.07
CA HIS A 35 -1.84 -12.73 2.09
C HIS A 35 -1.09 -11.56 2.72
N PHE A 36 -0.30 -10.87 1.90
CA PHE A 36 0.27 -9.58 2.24
C PHE A 36 -0.61 -8.48 1.65
N GLY A 37 -0.87 -7.43 2.42
CA GLY A 37 -1.67 -6.32 1.92
C GLY A 37 -1.75 -5.15 2.87
N CYS A 38 -2.82 -4.38 2.74
CA CYS A 38 -3.15 -3.24 3.57
C CYS A 38 -4.65 -3.22 3.86
N ILE A 39 -5.06 -2.56 4.93
CA ILE A 39 -6.47 -2.32 5.22
C ILE A 39 -6.97 -1.16 4.36
N ALA A 40 -7.95 -1.42 3.50
CA ALA A 40 -8.44 -0.45 2.51
C ALA A 40 -9.00 0.84 3.17
N GLN A 41 -9.66 0.73 4.32
CA GLN A 41 -10.18 1.88 5.06
C GLN A 41 -9.06 2.77 5.60
N GLU A 42 -7.97 2.20 6.12
CA GLU A 42 -6.82 2.98 6.57
C GLU A 42 -6.13 3.68 5.39
N LEU A 43 -6.07 3.02 4.22
CA LEU A 43 -5.58 3.65 3.00
C LEU A 43 -6.51 4.79 2.54
N ASN A 44 -7.83 4.63 2.66
CA ASN A 44 -8.81 5.64 2.27
C ASN A 44 -8.75 6.89 3.18
N GLU A 45 -8.43 6.74 4.46
CA GLU A 45 -8.18 7.87 5.36
C GLU A 45 -6.95 8.68 4.93
N LEU A 46 -5.93 8.01 4.40
CA LEU A 46 -4.68 8.64 3.95
C LEU A 46 -4.77 9.20 2.52
N LEU A 47 -5.45 8.48 1.64
CA LEU A 47 -5.63 8.74 0.21
C LEU A 47 -7.10 8.46 -0.17
N PRO A 48 -7.98 9.47 0.01
CA PRO A 48 -9.42 9.32 -0.19
C PRO A 48 -9.81 8.88 -1.61
N GLU A 49 -10.78 7.96 -1.72
CA GLU A 49 -11.26 7.39 -3.00
C GLU A 49 -11.92 8.40 -3.94
N ASN A 50 -12.35 9.56 -3.43
CA ASN A 50 -12.86 10.67 -4.24
C ASN A 50 -11.75 11.54 -4.86
N GLU A 51 -10.49 11.32 -4.46
CA GLU A 51 -9.31 12.05 -4.95
C GLU A 51 -8.28 11.12 -5.61
N PHE A 52 -8.18 9.86 -5.18
CA PHE A 52 -7.16 8.91 -5.62
C PHE A 52 -7.80 7.59 -6.07
N ALA A 53 -7.22 6.96 -7.10
CA ALA A 53 -7.67 5.67 -7.63
C ALA A 53 -7.17 4.44 -6.83
N LEU A 54 -6.51 4.64 -5.68
CA LEU A 54 -5.89 3.59 -4.89
C LEU A 54 -6.92 2.71 -4.17
N VAL A 55 -7.98 3.32 -3.64
CA VAL A 55 -9.04 2.63 -2.94
C VAL A 55 -10.34 2.86 -3.69
N LYS A 56 -11.18 1.82 -3.77
CA LYS A 56 -12.50 1.93 -4.38
C LYS A 56 -13.51 1.12 -3.60
N LYS A 57 -14.62 1.75 -3.23
CA LYS A 57 -15.82 1.07 -2.79
C LYS A 57 -16.52 0.40 -3.97
N MET A 58 -16.73 -0.90 -3.85
CA MET A 58 -17.45 -1.73 -4.82
C MET A 58 -18.96 -1.64 -4.60
N GLU A 59 -19.74 -2.10 -5.58
CA GLU A 59 -21.21 -2.03 -5.55
C GLU A 59 -21.83 -2.83 -4.40
N ASP A 60 -21.15 -3.90 -3.97
CA ASP A 60 -21.51 -4.73 -2.82
C ASP A 60 -21.18 -4.08 -1.46
N GLY A 61 -20.58 -2.87 -1.47
CA GLY A 61 -20.23 -2.09 -0.30
C GLY A 61 -18.85 -2.39 0.28
N TYR A 62 -18.11 -3.37 -0.24
CA TYR A 62 -16.74 -3.66 0.20
C TYR A 62 -15.74 -2.68 -0.42
N TYR A 63 -14.67 -2.39 0.32
CA TYR A 63 -13.54 -1.61 -0.19
C TYR A 63 -12.48 -2.53 -0.80
N ALA A 64 -12.00 -2.18 -1.99
CA ALA A 64 -10.90 -2.85 -2.67
C ALA A 64 -9.68 -1.92 -2.80
N VAL A 65 -8.48 -2.52 -2.85
CA VAL A 65 -7.20 -1.80 -3.04
C VAL A 65 -6.64 -2.10 -4.42
N ASN A 66 -6.37 -1.06 -5.20
CA ASN A 66 -5.65 -1.14 -6.47
C ASN A 66 -4.13 -0.99 -6.23
N TYR A 67 -3.46 -2.11 -5.91
CA TYR A 67 -2.03 -2.12 -5.58
C TYR A 67 -1.11 -1.58 -6.69
N ILE A 68 -1.56 -1.53 -7.95
CA ILE A 68 -0.79 -0.95 -9.07
C ILE A 68 -0.51 0.53 -8.83
N GLU A 69 -1.44 1.27 -8.19
CA GLU A 69 -1.27 2.69 -7.89
C GLU A 69 -0.14 2.96 -6.89
N LEU A 70 0.30 1.95 -6.12
CA LEU A 70 1.43 2.09 -5.20
C LEU A 70 2.79 2.02 -5.90
N ILE A 71 2.87 1.56 -7.15
CA ILE A 71 4.14 1.39 -7.87
C ILE A 71 4.84 2.73 -8.07
N ALA A 72 4.13 3.77 -8.48
CA ALA A 72 4.74 5.08 -8.71
C ALA A 72 5.29 5.73 -7.42
N PRO A 73 4.55 5.76 -6.30
CA PRO A 73 5.09 6.14 -5.00
C PRO A 73 6.28 5.31 -4.54
N LEU A 74 6.28 4.00 -4.78
CA LEU A 74 7.39 3.11 -4.44
C LEU A 74 8.65 3.46 -5.24
N ILE A 75 8.54 3.66 -6.56
CA ILE A 75 9.66 4.12 -7.41
C ILE A 75 10.23 5.43 -6.85
N LYS A 76 9.36 6.38 -6.49
CA LYS A 76 9.79 7.66 -5.93
C LYS A 76 10.48 7.50 -4.58
N ALA A 77 9.96 6.63 -3.70
CA ALA A 77 10.56 6.34 -2.41
C ALA A 77 11.97 5.75 -2.57
N VAL A 78 12.16 4.81 -3.49
CA VAL A 78 13.48 4.22 -3.80
C VAL A 78 14.45 5.29 -4.29
N GLN A 79 14.06 6.16 -5.22
CA GLN A 79 14.90 7.26 -5.68
C GLN A 79 15.32 8.21 -4.55
N GLU A 80 14.40 8.52 -3.63
CA GLU A 80 14.68 9.36 -2.46
C GLU A 80 15.62 8.66 -1.46
N LEU A 81 15.46 7.36 -1.26
CA LEU A 81 16.35 6.55 -0.43
C LEU A 81 17.75 6.45 -1.05
N SER A 82 17.89 6.20 -2.35
CA SER A 82 19.19 6.16 -3.03
C SER A 82 19.97 7.47 -2.84
N LYS A 83 19.31 8.62 -3.03
CA LYS A 83 19.94 9.94 -2.79
C LYS A 83 20.36 10.15 -1.34
N LYS A 84 19.57 9.67 -0.38
CA LYS A 84 19.93 9.74 1.06
C LYS A 84 21.15 8.89 1.36
N VAL A 85 21.22 7.67 0.81
CA VAL A 85 22.37 6.77 0.98
C VAL A 85 23.63 7.40 0.38
N GLU A 86 23.59 7.88 -0.87
CA GLU A 86 24.72 8.57 -1.52
C GLU A 86 25.24 9.75 -0.69
N LYS A 87 24.32 10.56 -0.14
CA LYS A 87 24.69 11.68 0.73
C LYS A 87 25.40 11.19 1.99
N LEU A 88 24.83 10.22 2.69
CA LEU A 88 25.41 9.67 3.93
C LEU A 88 26.80 9.05 3.67
N GLU A 89 26.98 8.34 2.57
CA GLU A 89 28.28 7.76 2.20
C GLU A 89 29.33 8.83 1.90
N ASN A 90 28.95 9.96 1.30
CA ASN A 90 29.88 11.07 1.04
C ASN A 90 30.22 11.82 2.34
N ASP A 91 29.25 12.03 3.22
CA ASP A 91 29.46 12.68 4.51
C ASP A 91 30.42 11.87 5.40
N ILE A 92 30.42 10.53 5.31
CA ILE A 92 31.35 9.65 6.06
C ILE A 92 32.77 9.63 5.46
N LYS A 93 32.91 9.86 4.15
CA LYS A 93 34.21 9.85 3.45
C LYS A 93 34.99 11.16 3.62
N THR A 94 34.38 12.18 4.21
CA THR A 94 34.95 13.53 4.41
C THR A 94 35.39 13.70 5.85
#